data_AF-A0A1I4M595-F1
#
_entry.id   AF-A0A1I4M595-F1
#
_cell.length_a   1.000
_cell.length_b   1.000
_cell.length_c   1.000
_cell.angle_alpha   90.00
_cell.angle_beta   90.00
_cell.angle_gamma   90.00
#
_symmetry.space_group_name_H-M   'P 1'
#
loop_
_entity.id
_entity.type
_entity.pdbx_description
1 polymer ?
#
loop_
_entity_poly.entity_id
_entity_poly.type
_entity_poly.pdbx_seq_one_letter_code
_entity_poly.pdbx_strand_id
1 'polypeptide(L)'
;MNKSQGFWSYVHADDEADGQRIARLAWDVSAQFEMLTGESLEIFLDKDAIRWGEEWRNKIDANLATIAFFIPVLTPRYFMSAECRRELQFFAREANRLGIRDLLLPVLYVDVSALHEENPTDDLILLIRSFQWEDWRDLRFVDVSAEAYRRGVAKLAVRLVEANRYVEKSNAASTRAIVSTNFPGEELNEPPGFLDQMARTEDTLPKLAHTMESIAREIEQIGRIMRKGTSEIAQRDKQAAGFAARLVVTKKVAQLLSEPVERIWSFGNEFTSHLHDVDQGVRLLIEQSVEELDRVPSAKPMVCSFFVAIRTMSKTTEAGLASVQGMIDAIGPLEKMSRDLRPVLRQLRNGLTTMVEAREVSAEWVELIARTGIDCTTEELPEGSAQHPLAADGAGSEIYGVRPYN
;
A
#
# COMPACT_ATOMS: atom_id res chain seq x y z
N MET A 1 -6.51 -4.75 33.69
CA MET A 1 -7.70 -4.84 32.82
C MET A 1 -7.17 -4.98 31.42
N ASN A 2 -7.56 -6.03 30.70
CA ASN A 2 -7.27 -6.13 29.28
C ASN A 2 -7.99 -4.97 28.58
N LYS A 3 -7.26 -4.27 27.72
CA LYS A 3 -7.76 -3.08 27.03
C LYS A 3 -7.78 -3.42 25.55
N SER A 4 -8.96 -3.43 24.94
CA SER A 4 -9.09 -3.58 23.49
C SER A 4 -9.00 -2.21 22.84
N GLN A 5 -8.50 -2.14 21.61
CA GLN A 5 -8.40 -0.88 20.87
C GLN A 5 -9.09 -0.99 19.52
N GLY A 6 -9.62 0.11 19.02
CA GLY A 6 -10.26 0.16 17.72
C GLY A 6 -9.92 1.45 17.00
N PHE A 7 -9.80 1.38 15.68
CA PHE A 7 -9.69 2.57 14.85
C PHE A 7 -10.90 2.71 13.96
N TRP A 8 -11.49 3.89 14.04
CA TRP A 8 -12.69 4.23 13.32
C TRP A 8 -12.29 5.16 12.16
N SER A 9 -12.14 4.58 10.98
CA SER A 9 -11.72 5.31 9.77
C SER A 9 -12.96 5.86 9.07
N TYR A 10 -13.09 7.18 8.96
CA TYR A 10 -14.25 7.83 8.34
C TYR A 10 -13.91 9.19 7.74
N VAL A 11 -14.73 9.66 6.81
CA VAL A 11 -14.58 11.00 6.22
C VAL A 11 -15.26 12.04 7.11
N HIS A 12 -14.49 12.99 7.61
CA HIS A 12 -15.00 14.06 8.49
C HIS A 12 -16.13 14.86 7.87
N ALA A 13 -15.96 15.22 6.60
CA ALA A 13 -16.95 16.01 5.90
C ALA A 13 -18.27 15.24 5.63
N ASP A 14 -18.29 13.92 5.79
CA ASP A 14 -19.53 13.13 5.82
C ASP A 14 -20.14 13.11 7.22
N ASP A 15 -19.33 13.03 8.27
CA ASP A 15 -19.81 13.11 9.65
C ASP A 15 -20.40 14.49 9.97
N GLU A 16 -19.74 15.57 9.53
CA GLU A 16 -20.27 16.94 9.61
C GLU A 16 -21.60 17.07 8.85
N ALA A 17 -21.69 16.48 7.66
CA ALA A 17 -22.90 16.51 6.85
C ALA A 17 -24.06 15.72 7.48
N ASP A 18 -23.75 14.71 8.31
CA ASP A 18 -24.71 13.87 9.02
C ASP A 18 -24.86 14.24 10.50
N GLY A 19 -24.40 15.44 10.90
CA GLY A 19 -24.60 15.95 12.27
C GLY A 19 -23.85 15.17 13.36
N GLN A 20 -22.62 14.74 13.07
CA GLN A 20 -21.73 13.99 13.97
C GLN A 20 -22.21 12.57 14.31
N ARG A 21 -23.09 11.99 13.48
CA ARG A 21 -23.68 10.67 13.72
C ARG A 21 -22.72 9.51 13.48
N ILE A 22 -21.72 9.66 12.61
CA ILE A 22 -20.69 8.64 12.37
C ILE A 22 -19.77 8.55 13.58
N ALA A 23 -19.31 9.68 14.12
CA ALA A 23 -18.53 9.72 15.35
C ALA A 23 -19.33 9.18 16.56
N ARG A 24 -20.61 9.56 16.67
CA ARG A 24 -21.51 9.04 17.71
C ARG A 24 -21.66 7.51 17.65
N LEU A 25 -21.81 6.95 16.46
CA LEU A 25 -21.91 5.50 16.27
C LEU A 25 -20.69 4.76 16.86
N ALA A 26 -19.49 5.30 16.68
CA ALA A 26 -18.28 4.73 17.25
C ALA A 26 -18.37 4.64 18.79
N TRP A 27 -18.76 5.75 19.45
CA TRP A 27 -18.92 5.78 20.91
C TRP A 27 -19.99 4.82 21.41
N ASP A 28 -21.12 4.74 20.68
CA ASP A 28 -22.21 3.84 21.05
C ASP A 28 -21.78 2.36 20.90
N VAL A 29 -20.97 2.02 19.89
CA VAL A 29 -20.38 0.69 19.71
C VAL A 29 -19.36 0.37 20.82
N SER A 30 -18.50 1.32 21.18
CA SER A 30 -17.55 1.15 22.30
C SER A 30 -18.26 0.87 23.62
N ALA A 31 -19.30 1.65 23.94
CA ALA A 31 -20.09 1.45 25.15
C ALA A 31 -20.84 0.11 25.16
N GLN A 32 -21.36 -0.33 24.01
CA GLN A 32 -22.00 -1.64 23.89
C GLN A 32 -20.99 -2.79 24.00
N PHE A 33 -19.79 -2.65 23.44
CA PHE A 33 -18.72 -3.63 23.61
C PHE A 33 -18.37 -3.80 25.09
N GLU A 34 -18.13 -2.69 25.80
CA GLU A 34 -17.80 -2.72 27.23
C GLU A 34 -18.93 -3.34 28.07
N MET A 35 -20.20 -3.08 27.71
CA MET A 35 -21.34 -3.72 28.34
C MET A 35 -21.39 -5.25 28.12
N LEU A 36 -20.93 -5.74 26.96
CA LEU A 36 -20.94 -7.16 26.61
C LEU A 36 -19.75 -7.94 27.20
N THR A 37 -18.59 -7.31 27.36
CA THR A 37 -17.35 -7.97 27.76
C THR A 37 -16.88 -7.62 29.17
N GLY A 38 -17.28 -6.47 29.69
CA GLY A 38 -16.68 -5.87 30.89
C GLY A 38 -15.28 -5.28 30.65
N GLU A 39 -14.82 -5.21 29.40
CA GLU A 39 -13.52 -4.68 28.99
C GLU A 39 -13.67 -3.37 28.24
N SER A 40 -12.78 -2.42 28.48
CA SER A 40 -12.82 -1.14 27.77
C SER A 40 -12.31 -1.29 26.33
N LEU A 41 -13.08 -0.74 25.39
CA LEU A 41 -12.70 -0.58 23.99
C LEU A 41 -12.37 0.90 23.72
N GLU A 42 -11.08 1.22 23.65
CA GLU A 42 -10.63 2.55 23.29
C GLU A 42 -10.69 2.74 21.77
N ILE A 43 -11.60 3.59 21.31
CA ILE A 43 -11.74 3.91 19.88
C ILE A 43 -11.05 5.23 19.58
N PHE A 44 -10.14 5.19 18.62
CA PHE A 44 -9.51 6.37 18.03
C PHE A 44 -10.37 6.84 16.85
N LEU A 45 -10.87 8.07 16.94
CA LEU A 45 -11.54 8.77 15.86
C LEU A 45 -10.52 9.62 15.11
N ASP A 46 -10.55 9.56 13.77
CA ASP A 46 -9.67 10.38 12.95
C ASP A 46 -9.90 11.88 13.27
N LYS A 47 -8.90 12.43 13.98
CA LYS A 47 -8.58 13.83 14.31
C LYS A 47 -7.24 13.88 15.06
N ASP A 48 -6.83 12.76 15.67
CA ASP A 48 -5.67 12.69 16.55
C ASP A 48 -4.48 11.85 16.03
N ALA A 49 -4.58 11.15 14.90
CA ALA A 49 -3.51 10.24 14.49
C ALA A 49 -3.29 10.15 12.97
N ILE A 50 -2.53 11.12 12.44
CA ILE A 50 -1.78 10.99 11.17
C ILE A 50 -0.78 9.79 11.21
N ARG A 51 -0.78 8.98 12.28
CA ARG A 51 0.19 7.92 12.59
C ARG A 51 -0.43 6.60 13.06
N TRP A 52 -1.75 6.40 12.94
CA TRP A 52 -2.36 5.19 13.51
C TRP A 52 -1.82 3.88 12.90
N GLY A 53 -1.46 3.86 11.61
CA GLY A 53 -0.85 2.67 10.98
C GLY A 53 0.52 2.27 11.57
N GLU A 54 1.32 3.23 12.05
CA GLU A 54 2.58 2.99 12.76
C GLU A 54 2.33 2.60 14.23
N GLU A 55 1.37 3.27 14.88
CA GLU A 55 0.99 2.94 16.25
C GLU A 55 0.38 1.54 16.36
N TRP A 56 -0.45 1.14 15.41
CA TRP A 56 -1.10 -0.16 15.42
C TRP A 56 -0.09 -1.30 15.31
N ARG A 57 0.93 -1.18 14.44
CA ARG A 57 2.09 -2.09 14.39
C ARG A 57 2.76 -2.20 15.75
N ASN A 58 3.15 -1.06 16.32
CA ASN A 58 3.78 -1.02 17.63
C ASN A 58 2.88 -1.56 18.75
N LYS A 59 1.54 -1.44 18.62
CA LYS A 59 0.57 -1.88 19.64
C LYS A 59 0.31 -3.39 19.60
N ILE A 60 0.29 -3.99 18.41
CA ILE A 60 0.24 -5.45 18.24
C ILE A 60 1.58 -6.07 18.70
N ASP A 61 2.72 -5.45 18.35
CA ASP A 61 4.04 -5.95 18.70
C ASP A 61 4.39 -5.76 20.19
N ALA A 62 3.99 -4.64 20.81
CA ALA A 62 4.35 -4.32 22.20
C ALA A 62 3.49 -5.04 23.25
N ASN A 63 2.36 -5.63 22.87
CA ASN A 63 1.51 -6.40 23.78
C ASN A 63 0.78 -7.51 23.04
N LEU A 64 1.28 -8.75 23.14
CA LEU A 64 0.59 -9.99 22.73
C LEU A 64 -0.83 -10.17 23.34
N ALA A 65 -1.26 -9.27 24.22
CA ALA A 65 -2.54 -9.28 24.93
C ALA A 65 -3.55 -8.22 24.46
N THR A 66 -3.20 -7.30 23.55
CA THR A 66 -4.08 -6.19 23.14
C THR A 66 -4.50 -6.36 21.68
N ILE A 67 -5.78 -6.64 21.46
CA ILE A 67 -6.37 -6.76 20.12
C ILE A 67 -6.75 -5.37 19.61
N ALA A 68 -6.45 -5.12 18.33
CA ALA A 68 -6.74 -3.84 17.70
C ALA A 68 -7.58 -4.00 16.41
N PHE A 69 -8.80 -3.48 16.45
CA PHE A 69 -9.78 -3.51 15.36
C PHE A 69 -9.62 -2.34 14.39
N PHE A 70 -10.02 -2.53 13.13
CA PHE A 70 -10.16 -1.46 12.15
C PHE A 70 -11.56 -1.47 11.53
N ILE A 71 -12.23 -0.34 11.64
CA ILE A 71 -13.65 -0.19 11.32
C ILE A 71 -13.79 0.95 10.31
N PRO A 72 -13.73 0.64 8.99
CA PRO A 72 -13.90 1.64 7.95
C PRO A 72 -15.38 1.92 7.72
N VAL A 73 -15.77 3.19 7.83
CA VAL A 73 -17.12 3.67 7.54
C VAL A 73 -17.22 4.09 6.09
N LEU A 74 -17.77 3.21 5.27
CA LEU A 74 -17.77 3.31 3.82
C LEU A 74 -18.82 4.29 3.32
N THR A 75 -18.36 5.28 2.57
CA THR A 75 -19.15 6.26 1.83
C THR A 75 -18.50 6.50 0.45
N PRO A 76 -19.18 7.13 -0.52
CA PRO A 76 -18.53 7.51 -1.77
C PRO A 76 -17.29 8.39 -1.59
N ARG A 77 -17.28 9.30 -0.60
CA ARG A 77 -16.10 10.15 -0.33
C ARG A 77 -14.97 9.38 0.34
N TYR A 78 -15.27 8.32 1.09
CA TYR A 78 -14.27 7.43 1.67
C TYR A 78 -13.34 6.90 0.57
N PHE A 79 -13.93 6.38 -0.51
CA PHE A 79 -13.18 5.88 -1.67
C PHE A 79 -12.54 6.98 -2.53
N MET A 80 -12.82 8.27 -2.27
CA MET A 80 -12.13 9.40 -2.91
C MET A 80 -11.02 9.99 -2.02
N SER A 81 -10.98 9.62 -0.74
CA SER A 81 -10.02 10.15 0.23
C SER A 81 -8.72 9.35 0.20
N ALA A 82 -7.62 9.97 -0.25
CA ALA A 82 -6.32 9.30 -0.29
C ALA A 82 -5.90 8.74 1.09
N GLU A 83 -6.15 9.49 2.16
CA GLU A 83 -5.83 9.09 3.53
C GLU A 83 -6.61 7.83 3.96
N CYS A 84 -7.94 7.83 3.77
CA CYS A 84 -8.78 6.68 4.13
C CYS A 84 -8.43 5.44 3.28
N ARG A 85 -8.11 5.65 2.00
CA ARG A 85 -7.66 4.57 1.11
C ARG A 85 -6.34 3.97 1.60
N ARG A 86 -5.37 4.81 1.97
CA ARG A 86 -4.07 4.38 2.50
C ARG A 86 -4.22 3.57 3.78
N GLU A 87 -5.01 4.05 4.73
CA GLU A 87 -5.27 3.36 6.01
C GLU A 87 -5.89 1.98 5.81
N LEU A 88 -6.91 1.88 4.96
CA LEU A 88 -7.58 0.62 4.67
C LEU A 88 -6.65 -0.39 3.97
N GLN A 89 -5.86 0.05 2.98
CA GLN A 89 -4.88 -0.83 2.32
C GLN A 89 -3.83 -1.32 3.30
N PHE A 90 -3.30 -0.40 4.11
CA PHE A 90 -2.30 -0.71 5.13
C PHE A 90 -2.83 -1.77 6.11
N PHE A 91 -4.01 -1.54 6.69
CA PHE A 91 -4.57 -2.48 7.67
C PHE A 91 -4.91 -3.83 7.04
N ALA A 92 -5.54 -3.85 5.87
CA ALA A 92 -5.94 -5.10 5.25
C ALA A 92 -4.73 -5.96 4.84
N ARG A 93 -3.64 -5.35 4.39
CA ARG A 93 -2.37 -6.05 4.12
C ARG A 93 -1.84 -6.73 5.38
N GLU A 94 -1.82 -6.01 6.49
CA GLU A 94 -1.24 -6.53 7.73
C GLU A 94 -2.17 -7.54 8.43
N ALA A 95 -3.48 -7.33 8.40
CA ALA A 95 -4.46 -8.31 8.86
C ALA A 95 -4.38 -9.63 8.06
N ASN A 96 -4.12 -9.54 6.74
CA ASN A 96 -3.84 -10.72 5.92
C ASN A 96 -2.52 -11.38 6.31
N ARG A 97 -1.44 -10.61 6.53
CA ARG A 97 -0.11 -11.12 6.95
C ARG A 97 -0.21 -11.92 8.25
N LEU A 98 -0.99 -11.41 9.20
CA LEU A 98 -1.19 -12.01 10.51
C LEU A 98 -2.28 -13.09 10.56
N GLY A 99 -2.99 -13.33 9.44
CA GLY A 99 -4.08 -14.32 9.37
C GLY A 99 -5.33 -13.94 10.18
N ILE A 100 -5.49 -12.66 10.55
CA ILE A 100 -6.53 -12.13 11.45
C ILE A 100 -7.50 -11.21 10.69
N ARG A 101 -8.00 -11.69 9.55
CA ARG A 101 -8.90 -10.93 8.64
C ARG A 101 -10.16 -10.42 9.34
N ASP A 102 -10.61 -11.08 10.41
CA ASP A 102 -11.81 -10.73 11.18
C ASP A 102 -11.68 -9.41 11.98
N LEU A 103 -10.47 -8.84 12.09
CA LEU A 103 -10.25 -7.54 12.73
C LEU A 103 -10.61 -6.35 11.83
N LEU A 104 -10.85 -6.59 10.53
CA LEU A 104 -11.41 -5.60 9.61
C LEU A 104 -12.94 -5.72 9.61
N LEU A 105 -13.64 -4.68 10.06
CA LEU A 105 -15.10 -4.66 10.13
C LEU A 105 -15.69 -3.49 9.34
N PRO A 106 -15.85 -3.62 8.01
CA PRO A 106 -16.39 -2.52 7.22
C PRO A 106 -17.86 -2.24 7.54
N VAL A 107 -18.22 -0.97 7.60
CA VAL A 107 -19.59 -0.49 7.82
C VAL A 107 -20.03 0.28 6.58
N LEU A 108 -20.94 -0.27 5.79
CA LEU A 108 -21.53 0.40 4.63
C LEU A 108 -22.54 1.45 5.09
N TYR A 109 -22.12 2.71 5.11
CA TYR A 109 -22.90 3.82 5.67
C TYR A 109 -23.69 4.57 4.61
N VAL A 110 -23.11 4.76 3.43
CA VAL A 110 -23.79 5.27 2.23
C VAL A 110 -23.51 4.32 1.08
N ASP A 111 -24.51 4.08 0.23
CA ASP A 111 -24.35 3.20 -0.92
C ASP A 111 -23.22 3.69 -1.84
N VAL A 112 -22.39 2.74 -2.29
CA VAL A 112 -21.26 3.00 -3.19
C VAL A 112 -21.49 2.18 -4.45
N SER A 113 -21.80 2.86 -5.55
CA SER A 113 -22.17 2.20 -6.82
C SER A 113 -21.10 1.23 -7.32
N ALA A 114 -19.82 1.54 -7.12
CA ALA A 114 -18.69 0.69 -7.51
C ALA A 114 -18.70 -0.69 -6.82
N LEU A 115 -19.30 -0.83 -5.62
CA LEU A 115 -19.42 -2.13 -4.94
C LEU A 115 -20.34 -3.10 -5.68
N HIS A 116 -21.23 -2.59 -6.54
CA HIS A 116 -22.23 -3.38 -7.28
C HIS A 116 -21.83 -3.62 -8.75
N GLU A 117 -20.71 -3.08 -9.20
CA GLU A 117 -20.23 -3.28 -10.57
C GLU A 117 -19.80 -4.74 -10.77
N GLU A 118 -20.06 -5.31 -11.96
CA GLU A 118 -19.64 -6.69 -12.27
C GLU A 118 -18.12 -6.83 -12.28
N ASN A 119 -17.43 -5.84 -12.84
CA ASN A 119 -15.96 -5.82 -12.98
C ASN A 119 -15.41 -4.48 -12.46
N PRO A 120 -15.37 -4.26 -11.14
CA PRO A 120 -14.79 -3.05 -10.58
C PRO A 120 -13.28 -3.06 -10.81
N THR A 121 -12.73 -1.94 -11.27
CA THR A 121 -11.30 -1.77 -11.54
C THR A 121 -10.53 -1.20 -10.34
N ASP A 122 -11.23 -0.85 -9.28
CA ASP A 122 -10.66 -0.25 -8.08
C ASP A 122 -10.26 -1.35 -7.09
N ASP A 123 -8.97 -1.49 -6.84
CA ASP A 123 -8.42 -2.50 -5.93
C ASP A 123 -9.02 -2.42 -4.52
N LEU A 124 -9.40 -1.22 -4.08
CA LEU A 124 -9.99 -1.04 -2.76
C LEU A 124 -11.44 -1.54 -2.70
N ILE A 125 -12.15 -1.40 -3.82
CA ILE A 125 -13.50 -1.95 -3.99
C ILE A 125 -13.41 -3.47 -4.04
N LEU A 126 -12.44 -4.03 -4.78
CA LEU A 126 -12.17 -5.47 -4.82
C LEU A 126 -11.82 -6.01 -3.44
N LEU A 127 -10.97 -5.29 -2.71
CA LEU A 127 -10.58 -5.61 -1.35
C LEU A 127 -11.79 -5.66 -0.42
N ILE A 128 -12.60 -4.59 -0.36
CA ILE A 128 -13.81 -4.55 0.48
C ILE A 128 -14.80 -5.65 0.10
N ARG A 129 -14.94 -5.98 -1.19
CA ARG A 129 -15.75 -7.13 -1.66
C ARG A 129 -15.26 -8.48 -1.17
N SER A 130 -14.01 -8.60 -0.77
CA SER A 130 -13.48 -9.81 -0.12
C SER A 130 -13.85 -9.91 1.36
N PHE A 131 -14.40 -8.86 1.97
CA PHE A 131 -14.80 -8.82 3.38
C PHE A 131 -16.32 -8.76 3.55
N GLN A 132 -16.79 -9.26 4.71
CA GLN A 132 -18.18 -9.06 5.12
C GLN A 132 -18.36 -7.69 5.76
N TRP A 133 -19.11 -6.80 5.10
CA TRP A 133 -19.51 -5.52 5.67
C TRP A 133 -20.85 -5.58 6.42
N GLU A 134 -21.03 -4.69 7.39
CA GLU A 134 -22.33 -4.40 7.97
C GLU A 134 -23.06 -3.31 7.18
N ASP A 135 -24.31 -3.56 6.83
CA ASP A 135 -25.15 -2.57 6.18
C ASP A 135 -25.76 -1.62 7.21
N TRP A 136 -25.40 -0.34 7.13
CA TRP A 136 -25.88 0.74 7.99
C TRP A 136 -26.69 1.80 7.23
N ARG A 137 -26.96 1.58 5.94
CA ARG A 137 -27.54 2.59 5.04
C ARG A 137 -28.90 3.11 5.51
N ASP A 138 -29.74 2.24 6.05
CA ASP A 138 -31.06 2.61 6.57
C ASP A 138 -31.00 3.04 8.04
N LEU A 139 -30.14 2.38 8.83
CA LEU A 139 -29.99 2.65 10.27
C LEU A 139 -29.45 4.06 10.56
N ARG A 140 -28.70 4.65 9.62
CA ARG A 140 -28.22 6.04 9.76
C ARG A 140 -29.34 7.06 9.93
N PHE A 141 -30.56 6.78 9.45
CA PHE A 141 -31.71 7.68 9.57
C PHE A 141 -32.56 7.45 10.82
N VAL A 142 -32.33 6.36 11.54
CA VAL A 142 -33.14 5.97 12.69
C VAL A 142 -32.69 6.76 13.93
N ASP A 143 -33.64 7.18 14.78
CA ASP A 143 -33.30 7.84 16.04
C ASP A 143 -32.45 6.93 16.96
N VAL A 144 -31.48 7.52 17.67
CA VAL A 144 -30.52 6.79 18.51
C VAL A 144 -31.19 6.01 19.66
N SER A 145 -32.37 6.45 20.11
CA SER A 145 -33.14 5.77 21.15
C SER A 145 -33.98 4.61 20.63
N ALA A 146 -34.25 4.58 19.32
CA ALA A 146 -35.13 3.60 18.71
C ALA A 146 -34.54 2.18 18.77
N GLU A 147 -35.43 1.19 18.83
CA GLU A 147 -35.05 -0.23 18.91
C GLU A 147 -34.14 -0.65 17.75
N ALA A 148 -34.45 -0.25 16.51
CA ALA A 148 -33.69 -0.64 15.33
C ALA A 148 -32.23 -0.14 15.38
N TYR A 149 -32.01 1.11 15.80
CA TYR A 149 -30.66 1.65 15.97
C TYR A 149 -29.89 0.88 17.04
N ARG A 150 -30.48 0.72 18.24
CA ARG A 150 -29.84 0.00 19.35
C ARG A 150 -29.50 -1.45 19.02
N ARG A 151 -30.37 -2.13 18.26
CA ARG A 151 -30.08 -3.49 17.74
C ARG A 151 -28.92 -3.50 16.75
N GLY A 152 -28.84 -2.50 15.87
CA GLY A 152 -27.70 -2.33 14.97
C GLY A 152 -26.38 -2.17 15.73
N VAL A 153 -26.36 -1.28 16.73
CA VAL A 153 -25.14 -1.04 17.54
C VAL A 153 -24.75 -2.31 18.29
N ALA A 154 -25.72 -3.00 18.89
CA ALA A 154 -25.49 -4.28 19.55
C ALA A 154 -24.91 -5.34 18.59
N LYS A 155 -25.38 -5.39 17.33
CA LYS A 155 -24.85 -6.30 16.31
C LYS A 155 -23.37 -6.01 15.98
N LEU A 156 -23.02 -4.74 15.78
CA LEU A 156 -21.63 -4.33 15.56
C LEU A 156 -20.73 -4.70 16.75
N ALA A 157 -21.19 -4.43 17.97
CA ALA A 157 -20.47 -4.78 19.18
C ALA A 157 -20.27 -6.30 19.33
N VAL A 158 -21.31 -7.10 19.04
CA VAL A 158 -21.19 -8.57 19.05
C VAL A 158 -20.14 -9.06 18.06
N ARG A 159 -20.09 -8.50 16.84
CA ARG A 159 -19.05 -8.85 15.85
C ARG A 159 -17.64 -8.54 16.36
N LEU A 160 -17.46 -7.40 17.03
CA LEU A 160 -16.18 -7.07 17.67
C LEU A 160 -15.81 -8.10 18.76
N VAL A 161 -16.77 -8.52 19.58
CA VAL A 161 -16.55 -9.55 20.61
C VAL A 161 -16.18 -10.90 20.00
N GLU A 162 -16.84 -11.30 18.92
CA GLU A 162 -16.56 -12.55 18.21
C GLU A 162 -15.16 -12.54 17.58
N ALA A 163 -14.81 -11.46 16.89
CA ALA A 163 -13.48 -11.24 16.34
C ALA A 163 -12.40 -11.26 17.44
N ASN A 164 -12.67 -10.62 18.59
CA ASN A 164 -11.76 -10.63 19.74
C ASN A 164 -11.48 -12.07 20.22
N ARG A 165 -12.55 -12.84 20.44
CA ARG A 165 -12.46 -14.22 20.94
C ARG A 165 -11.78 -15.16 19.96
N TYR A 166 -11.95 -14.94 18.66
CA TYR A 166 -11.29 -15.74 17.64
C TYR A 166 -9.77 -15.57 17.72
N VAL A 167 -9.30 -14.32 17.81
CA VAL A 167 -7.87 -14.00 17.91
C VAL A 167 -7.27 -14.48 19.24
N GLU A 168 -7.98 -14.35 20.36
CA GLU A 168 -7.50 -14.91 21.64
C GLU A 168 -7.33 -16.43 21.58
N LYS A 169 -8.25 -17.14 20.92
CA LYS A 169 -8.17 -18.60 20.75
C LYS A 169 -7.05 -19.01 19.80
N SER A 170 -6.82 -18.28 18.70
CA SER A 170 -5.72 -18.57 17.77
C SER A 170 -4.36 -18.34 18.43
N ASN A 171 -4.21 -17.26 19.21
CA ASN A 171 -2.98 -16.98 19.94
C ASN A 171 -2.71 -18.01 21.03
N ALA A 172 -3.73 -18.45 21.77
CA ALA A 172 -3.61 -19.51 22.77
C ALA A 172 -3.28 -20.90 22.17
N ALA A 173 -3.70 -21.17 20.93
CA ALA A 173 -3.37 -22.39 20.21
C ALA A 173 -1.90 -22.40 19.73
N SER A 174 -1.41 -21.27 19.22
CA SER A 174 0.00 -21.10 18.80
C SER A 174 0.99 -21.26 19.96
N THR A 175 0.64 -20.84 21.19
CA THR A 175 1.49 -21.05 22.38
C THR A 175 1.53 -22.53 22.83
N ARG A 176 0.48 -23.32 22.59
CA ARG A 176 0.44 -24.75 22.95
C ARG A 176 1.15 -25.65 21.94
N ALA A 177 1.22 -25.25 20.67
CA ALA A 177 1.81 -26.06 19.59
C ALA A 177 3.34 -26.18 19.66
N ILE A 178 4.04 -25.30 20.39
CA ILE A 178 5.52 -25.34 20.52
C ILE A 178 6.01 -26.56 21.33
N VAL A 179 5.13 -27.24 22.08
CA VAL A 179 5.52 -28.31 23.04
C VAL A 179 5.25 -29.74 22.55
N SER A 180 4.71 -29.98 21.34
CA SER A 180 4.51 -31.37 20.86
C SER A 180 4.70 -31.56 19.36
N THR A 181 5.88 -32.07 19.04
CA THR A 181 6.29 -33.02 17.98
C THR A 181 5.33 -33.37 16.81
N ASN A 182 5.92 -33.32 15.60
CA ASN A 182 5.90 -34.29 14.49
C ASN A 182 4.56 -34.85 13.91
N PHE A 183 4.39 -34.56 12.61
CA PHE A 183 3.69 -35.30 11.52
C PHE A 183 2.14 -35.21 11.43
N PRO A 184 1.52 -35.52 10.27
CA PRO A 184 1.43 -34.66 9.07
C PRO A 184 -0.02 -34.54 8.50
N GLY A 185 -0.26 -33.51 7.68
CA GLY A 185 -1.29 -33.53 6.64
C GLY A 185 -2.65 -32.94 6.99
N GLU A 186 -2.84 -31.68 6.58
CA GLU A 186 -4.08 -31.15 6.00
C GLU A 186 -3.71 -29.90 5.19
N GLU A 187 -3.85 -29.94 3.86
CA GLU A 187 -3.59 -28.82 2.94
C GLU A 187 -4.61 -27.70 3.16
N LEU A 188 -4.36 -26.88 4.19
CA LEU A 188 -4.77 -25.48 4.20
C LEU A 188 -3.63 -24.72 3.52
N ASN A 189 -3.93 -23.72 2.67
CA ASN A 189 -2.94 -22.86 2.02
C ASN A 189 -1.97 -22.28 3.07
N GLU A 190 -0.86 -22.96 3.31
CA GLU A 190 0.18 -22.49 4.21
C GLU A 190 0.75 -21.21 3.59
N PRO A 191 0.90 -20.14 4.39
CA PRO A 191 1.56 -18.94 3.91
C PRO A 191 2.97 -19.30 3.44
N PRO A 192 3.45 -18.70 2.33
CA PRO A 192 4.72 -19.05 1.72
C PRO A 192 5.85 -18.95 2.75
N GLY A 193 6.69 -19.98 2.80
CA GLY A 193 7.84 -20.01 3.70
C GLY A 193 8.89 -18.98 3.31
N PHE A 194 9.92 -18.83 4.15
CA PHE A 194 11.01 -17.88 3.89
C PHE A 194 11.63 -18.06 2.50
N LEU A 195 11.94 -19.29 2.09
CA LEU A 195 12.53 -19.58 0.78
C LEU A 195 11.59 -19.25 -0.39
N ASP A 196 10.27 -19.46 -0.23
CA ASP A 196 9.28 -19.11 -1.24
C ASP A 196 9.19 -17.59 -1.41
N GLN A 197 9.26 -16.83 -0.31
CA GLN A 197 9.25 -15.37 -0.33
C GLN A 197 10.53 -14.80 -0.96
N MET A 198 11.69 -15.40 -0.67
CA MET A 198 12.96 -14.99 -1.30
C MET A 198 12.98 -15.28 -2.80
N ALA A 199 12.52 -16.47 -3.22
CA ALA A 199 12.45 -16.84 -4.63
C ALA A 199 11.51 -15.90 -5.42
N ARG A 200 10.35 -15.55 -4.85
CA ARG A 200 9.43 -14.57 -5.44
C ARG A 200 10.03 -13.18 -5.52
N THR A 201 10.75 -12.74 -4.48
CA THR A 201 11.43 -11.44 -4.47
C THR A 201 12.48 -11.37 -5.57
N GLU A 202 13.31 -12.40 -5.69
CA GLU A 202 14.36 -12.50 -6.71
C GLU A 202 13.79 -12.46 -8.13
N ASP A 203 12.71 -13.20 -8.40
CA ASP A 203 12.01 -13.19 -9.70
C ASP A 203 11.30 -11.86 -9.99
N THR A 204 10.89 -11.11 -8.96
CA THR A 204 10.14 -9.86 -9.11
C THR A 204 11.05 -8.64 -9.28
N LEU A 205 12.26 -8.64 -8.75
CA LEU A 205 13.19 -7.51 -8.84
C LEU A 205 13.46 -7.06 -10.29
N PRO A 206 13.77 -7.95 -11.26
CA PRO A 206 13.93 -7.56 -12.66
C PRO A 206 12.63 -7.02 -13.30
N LYS A 207 11.48 -7.57 -12.91
CA LYS A 207 10.17 -7.12 -13.42
C LYS A 207 9.84 -5.71 -12.94
N LEU A 208 10.10 -5.41 -11.67
CA LEU A 208 9.96 -4.07 -11.10
C LEU A 208 10.80 -3.04 -11.88
N ALA A 209 12.07 -3.35 -12.14
CA ALA A 209 12.96 -2.49 -12.92
C ALA A 209 12.41 -2.27 -14.34
N HIS A 210 11.95 -3.32 -15.01
CA HIS A 210 11.37 -3.22 -16.36
C HIS A 210 10.09 -2.37 -16.39
N THR A 211 9.22 -2.51 -15.39
CA THR A 211 8.01 -1.69 -15.26
C THR A 211 8.38 -0.21 -15.07
N MET A 212 9.37 0.11 -14.22
CA MET A 212 9.85 1.47 -14.02
C MET A 212 10.40 2.10 -15.31
N GLU A 213 11.21 1.35 -16.07
CA GLU A 213 11.71 1.82 -17.36
C GLU A 213 10.59 2.06 -18.38
N SER A 214 9.57 1.19 -18.39
CA SER A 214 8.41 1.34 -19.27
C SER A 214 7.63 2.60 -18.94
N ILE A 215 7.43 2.89 -17.66
CA ILE A 215 6.77 4.13 -17.23
C ILE A 215 7.60 5.36 -17.62
N ALA A 216 8.92 5.33 -17.43
CA ALA A 216 9.80 6.43 -17.83
C ALA A 216 9.67 6.75 -19.33
N ARG A 217 9.63 5.72 -20.19
CA ARG A 217 9.42 5.88 -21.64
C ARG A 217 8.08 6.54 -21.98
N GLU A 218 7.01 6.15 -21.30
CA GLU A 218 5.68 6.75 -21.51
C GLU A 218 5.61 8.20 -21.03
N ILE A 219 6.24 8.53 -19.89
CA ILE A 219 6.34 9.91 -19.39
C ILE A 219 7.08 10.79 -20.43
N GLU A 220 8.17 10.30 -21.01
CA GLU A 220 8.86 11.03 -22.07
C GLU A 220 8.00 11.22 -23.32
N GLN A 221 7.22 10.20 -23.71
CA GLN A 221 6.30 10.26 -24.85
C GLN A 221 5.21 11.31 -24.63
N ILE A 222 4.59 11.33 -23.45
CA ILE A 222 3.62 12.35 -23.07
C ILE A 222 4.27 13.74 -23.12
N GLY A 223 5.48 13.88 -22.58
CA GLY A 223 6.26 15.12 -22.66
C GLY A 223 6.47 15.61 -24.11
N ARG A 224 6.79 14.70 -25.04
CA ARG A 224 6.93 15.01 -26.48
C ARG A 224 5.60 15.48 -27.09
N ILE A 225 4.50 14.79 -26.80
CA ILE A 225 3.16 15.14 -27.30
C ILE A 225 2.75 16.53 -26.81
N MET A 226 2.94 16.80 -25.51
CA MET A 226 2.60 18.09 -24.91
C MET A 226 3.42 19.23 -25.51
N ARG A 227 4.75 19.07 -25.64
CA ARG A 227 5.61 20.09 -26.27
C ARG A 227 5.22 20.37 -27.72
N LYS A 228 4.88 19.32 -28.50
CA LYS A 228 4.41 19.47 -29.88
C LYS A 228 3.08 20.23 -29.93
N GLY A 229 2.13 19.89 -29.05
CA GLY A 229 0.85 20.59 -28.93
C GLY A 229 1.01 22.08 -28.62
N THR A 230 1.86 22.42 -27.65
CA THR A 230 2.16 23.82 -27.30
C THR A 230 2.79 24.57 -28.47
N SER A 231 3.72 23.95 -29.20
CA SER A 231 4.34 24.55 -30.40
C SER A 231 3.32 24.78 -31.52
N GLU A 232 2.43 23.80 -31.77
CA GLU A 232 1.35 23.92 -32.75
C GLU A 232 0.39 25.07 -32.37
N ILE A 233 0.02 25.21 -31.09
CA ILE A 233 -0.78 26.34 -30.60
C ILE A 233 -0.07 27.68 -30.84
N ALA A 234 1.20 27.79 -30.45
CA ALA A 234 1.98 29.02 -30.62
C ALA A 234 2.11 29.43 -32.10
N GLN A 235 2.21 28.45 -33.01
CA GLN A 235 2.24 28.71 -34.45
C GLN A 235 0.88 29.22 -34.97
N ARG A 236 -0.24 28.63 -34.51
CA ARG A 236 -1.59 29.07 -34.88
C ARG A 236 -1.92 30.46 -34.33
N ASP A 237 -1.38 30.81 -33.18
CA ASP A 237 -1.53 32.14 -32.58
C ASP A 237 -0.84 33.22 -33.40
N LYS A 238 0.36 32.93 -33.94
CA LYS A 238 1.05 33.83 -34.89
C LYS A 238 0.25 34.08 -36.17
N GLN A 239 -0.65 33.15 -36.53
CA GLN A 239 -1.55 33.26 -37.67
C GLN A 239 -2.90 33.91 -37.32
N ALA A 240 -3.06 34.44 -36.09
CA ALA A 240 -4.30 35.02 -35.58
C ALA A 240 -5.53 34.09 -35.71
N ALA A 241 -5.32 32.77 -35.68
CA ALA A 241 -6.37 31.76 -35.92
C ALA A 241 -7.37 31.61 -34.75
N GLY A 242 -7.16 32.32 -33.65
CA GLY A 242 -8.07 32.42 -32.51
C GLY A 242 -8.25 31.12 -31.70
N PHE A 243 -9.18 31.14 -30.75
CA PHE A 243 -9.42 30.02 -29.83
C PHE A 243 -9.97 28.76 -30.50
N ALA A 244 -10.68 28.88 -31.63
CA ALA A 244 -11.17 27.73 -32.38
C ALA A 244 -10.00 26.85 -32.89
N ALA A 245 -8.93 27.47 -33.40
CA ALA A 245 -7.74 26.74 -33.83
C ALA A 245 -6.99 26.09 -32.66
N ARG A 246 -6.90 26.78 -31.51
CA ARG A 246 -6.35 26.20 -30.28
C ARG A 246 -7.11 24.95 -29.87
N LEU A 247 -8.44 25.01 -29.89
CA LEU A 247 -9.31 23.89 -29.53
C LEU A 247 -9.09 22.66 -30.44
N VAL A 248 -8.88 22.87 -31.75
CA VAL A 248 -8.55 21.78 -32.68
C VAL A 248 -7.23 21.10 -32.30
N VAL A 249 -6.19 21.88 -32.00
CA VAL A 249 -4.89 21.33 -31.54
C VAL A 249 -5.07 20.60 -30.22
N THR A 250 -5.81 21.18 -29.27
CA THR A 250 -6.11 20.56 -27.97
C THR A 250 -6.81 19.21 -28.10
N LYS A 251 -7.81 19.10 -29.00
CA LYS A 251 -8.48 17.81 -29.27
C LYS A 251 -7.53 16.77 -29.83
N LYS A 252 -6.66 17.16 -30.76
CA LYS A 252 -5.62 16.28 -31.32
C LYS A 252 -4.63 15.83 -30.24
N VAL A 253 -4.20 16.72 -29.35
CA VAL A 253 -3.35 16.38 -28.21
C VAL A 253 -4.04 15.37 -27.29
N ALA A 254 -5.31 15.59 -26.93
CA ALA A 254 -6.07 14.66 -26.10
C ALA A 254 -6.13 13.25 -26.71
N GLN A 255 -6.37 13.15 -28.03
CA GLN A 255 -6.37 11.86 -28.74
C GLN A 255 -5.00 11.19 -28.71
N LEU A 256 -3.93 11.93 -28.99
CA LEU A 256 -2.56 11.39 -28.99
C LEU A 256 -2.09 10.97 -27.58
N LEU A 257 -2.60 11.61 -26.54
CA LEU A 257 -2.29 11.26 -25.15
C LEU A 257 -3.01 10.02 -24.64
N SER A 258 -4.10 9.59 -25.27
CA SER A 258 -4.98 8.55 -24.71
C SER A 258 -4.23 7.23 -24.48
N GLU A 259 -3.49 6.74 -25.49
CA GLU A 259 -2.76 5.47 -25.39
C GLU A 259 -1.58 5.53 -24.37
N PRO A 260 -0.67 6.53 -24.39
CA PRO A 260 0.40 6.62 -23.38
C PRO A 260 -0.13 6.73 -21.96
N VAL A 261 -1.25 7.43 -21.76
CA VAL A 261 -1.88 7.58 -20.44
C VAL A 261 -2.47 6.27 -19.95
N GLU A 262 -3.13 5.51 -20.83
CA GLU A 262 -3.64 4.17 -20.51
C GLU A 262 -2.51 3.22 -20.14
N ARG A 263 -1.38 3.26 -20.86
CA ARG A 263 -0.18 2.49 -20.54
C ARG A 263 0.41 2.87 -19.18
N ILE A 264 0.53 4.17 -18.86
CA ILE A 264 0.97 4.61 -17.52
C ILE A 264 0.06 4.07 -16.43
N TRP A 265 -1.25 4.08 -16.65
CA TRP A 265 -2.20 3.53 -15.67
C TRP A 265 -1.99 2.02 -15.46
N SER A 266 -1.86 1.24 -16.55
CA SER A 266 -1.59 -0.21 -16.49
C SER A 266 -0.27 -0.50 -15.78
N PHE A 267 0.81 0.18 -16.17
CA PHE A 267 2.13 -0.02 -15.57
C PHE A 267 2.18 0.46 -14.11
N GLY A 268 1.41 1.48 -13.74
CA GLY A 268 1.26 1.92 -12.35
C GLY A 268 0.72 0.79 -11.45
N ASN A 269 -0.28 0.04 -11.93
CA ASN A 269 -0.83 -1.10 -11.19
C ASN A 269 0.18 -2.26 -11.09
N GLU A 270 0.85 -2.61 -12.19
CA GLU A 270 1.91 -3.63 -12.18
C GLU A 270 3.05 -3.25 -11.23
N PHE A 271 3.45 -1.99 -11.25
CA PHE A 271 4.50 -1.45 -10.38
C PHE A 271 4.12 -1.63 -8.90
N THR A 272 2.89 -1.30 -8.50
CA THR A 272 2.41 -1.48 -7.13
C THR A 272 2.43 -2.95 -6.71
N SER A 273 1.99 -3.85 -7.58
CA SER A 273 2.03 -5.30 -7.32
C SER A 273 3.47 -5.80 -7.14
N HIS A 274 4.37 -5.44 -8.06
CA HIS A 274 5.78 -5.85 -7.96
C HIS A 274 6.47 -5.26 -6.73
N LEU A 275 6.17 -4.00 -6.40
CA LEU A 275 6.71 -3.34 -5.20
C LEU A 275 6.25 -4.03 -3.93
N HIS A 276 5.01 -4.51 -3.87
CA HIS A 276 4.49 -5.26 -2.73
C HIS A 276 5.25 -6.57 -2.49
N ASP A 277 5.52 -7.33 -3.55
CA ASP A 277 6.27 -8.59 -3.42
C ASP A 277 7.73 -8.35 -3.01
N VAL A 278 8.36 -7.29 -3.52
CA VAL A 278 9.71 -6.88 -3.12
C VAL A 278 9.74 -6.36 -1.68
N ASP A 279 8.72 -5.61 -1.25
CA ASP A 279 8.58 -5.11 0.13
C ASP A 279 8.59 -6.25 1.16
N GLN A 280 7.86 -7.33 0.90
CA GLN A 280 7.85 -8.49 1.79
C GLN A 280 9.25 -9.09 1.95
N GLY A 281 9.96 -9.31 0.85
CA GLY A 281 11.30 -9.89 0.90
C GLY A 281 12.32 -9.00 1.59
N VAL A 282 12.30 -7.70 1.28
CA VAL A 282 13.22 -6.71 1.89
C VAL A 282 13.01 -6.62 3.39
N ARG A 283 11.77 -6.60 3.87
CA ARG A 283 11.47 -6.57 5.32
C ARG A 283 11.99 -7.80 6.03
N LEU A 284 11.73 -8.99 5.49
CA LEU A 284 12.24 -10.23 6.07
C LEU A 284 13.76 -10.21 6.22
N LEU A 285 14.48 -9.75 5.20
CA LEU A 285 15.95 -9.63 5.26
C LEU A 285 16.41 -8.62 6.31
N ILE A 286 15.71 -7.49 6.46
CA ILE A 286 16.03 -6.50 7.51
C ILE A 286 15.76 -7.08 8.90
N GLU A 287 14.61 -7.73 9.11
CA GLU A 287 14.22 -8.29 10.41
C GLU A 287 15.14 -9.43 10.85
N GLN A 288 15.52 -10.32 9.94
CA GLN A 288 16.43 -11.43 10.22
C GLN A 288 17.88 -10.99 10.44
N SER A 289 18.27 -9.80 9.99
CA SER A 289 19.66 -9.33 10.08
C SER A 289 20.19 -9.31 11.52
N VAL A 290 19.35 -9.02 12.52
CA VAL A 290 19.76 -8.99 13.92
C VAL A 290 20.10 -10.39 14.42
N GLU A 291 19.21 -11.36 14.18
CA GLU A 291 19.42 -12.76 14.57
C GLU A 291 20.58 -13.39 13.78
N GLU A 292 20.77 -13.00 12.52
CA GLU A 292 21.90 -13.44 11.71
C GLU A 292 23.23 -12.94 12.28
N LEU A 293 23.31 -11.68 12.71
CA LEU A 293 24.54 -11.13 13.32
C LEU A 293 24.83 -11.70 14.70
N ASP A 294 23.80 -12.05 15.47
CA ASP A 294 23.96 -12.76 16.75
C ASP A 294 24.60 -14.14 16.54
N ARG A 295 24.23 -14.83 15.45
CA ARG A 295 24.76 -16.16 15.10
C ARG A 295 26.10 -16.10 14.36
N VAL A 296 26.25 -15.13 13.46
CA VAL A 296 27.38 -15.00 12.53
C VAL A 296 27.84 -13.53 12.48
N PRO A 297 28.63 -13.07 13.46
CA PRO A 297 29.11 -11.68 13.50
C PRO A 297 29.93 -11.27 12.27
N SER A 298 30.57 -12.24 11.58
CA SER A 298 31.31 -12.00 10.35
C SER A 298 30.44 -11.60 9.15
N ALA A 299 29.11 -11.76 9.23
CA ALA A 299 28.17 -11.35 8.19
C ALA A 299 27.94 -9.82 8.16
N LYS A 300 28.42 -9.07 9.16
CA LYS A 300 28.22 -7.61 9.30
C LYS A 300 28.52 -6.80 8.03
N PRO A 301 29.63 -7.03 7.29
CA PRO A 301 29.89 -6.29 6.06
C PRO A 301 28.82 -6.50 4.97
N MET A 302 28.27 -7.71 4.87
CA MET A 302 27.21 -8.04 3.91
C MET A 302 25.89 -7.35 4.28
N VAL A 303 25.48 -7.45 5.55
CA VAL A 303 24.28 -6.76 6.07
C VAL A 303 24.40 -5.25 5.87
N CYS A 304 25.56 -4.67 6.17
CA CYS A 304 25.78 -3.23 5.98
C CYS A 304 25.77 -2.82 4.50
N SER A 305 26.34 -3.63 3.61
CA SER A 305 26.26 -3.39 2.16
C SER A 305 24.80 -3.35 1.67
N PHE A 306 24.00 -4.32 2.12
CA PHE A 306 22.56 -4.37 1.82
C PHE A 306 21.81 -3.13 2.35
N PHE A 307 22.05 -2.72 3.60
CA PHE A 307 21.43 -1.52 4.18
C PHE A 307 21.83 -0.24 3.46
N VAL A 308 23.09 -0.13 3.02
CA VAL A 308 23.58 1.00 2.21
C VAL A 308 22.88 1.02 0.85
N ALA A 309 22.70 -0.14 0.21
CA ALA A 309 21.98 -0.24 -1.06
C ALA A 309 20.52 0.23 -0.94
N ILE A 310 19.80 -0.19 0.11
CA ILE A 310 18.42 0.26 0.39
C ILE A 310 18.37 1.78 0.62
N ARG A 311 19.24 2.33 1.46
CA ARG A 311 19.28 3.78 1.74
C ARG A 311 19.57 4.59 0.49
N THR A 312 20.48 4.10 -0.36
CA THR A 312 20.81 4.75 -1.64
C THR A 312 19.62 4.71 -2.59
N MET A 313 19.00 3.55 -2.75
CA MET A 313 17.80 3.38 -3.56
C MET A 313 16.66 4.29 -3.10
N SER A 314 16.37 4.34 -1.79
CA SER A 314 15.33 5.21 -1.21
C SER A 314 15.57 6.68 -1.57
N LYS A 315 16.80 7.20 -1.41
CA LYS A 315 17.16 8.57 -1.83
C LYS A 315 16.97 8.80 -3.33
N THR A 316 17.39 7.85 -4.18
CA THR A 316 17.24 7.97 -5.64
C THR A 316 15.77 7.97 -6.04
N THR A 317 14.96 7.10 -5.43
CA THR A 317 13.51 7.01 -5.64
C THR A 317 12.81 8.29 -5.20
N GLU A 318 13.18 8.86 -4.05
CA GLU A 318 12.65 10.13 -3.56
C GLU A 318 12.86 11.26 -4.58
N ALA A 319 14.08 11.40 -5.12
CA ALA A 319 14.41 12.40 -6.13
C ALA A 319 13.67 12.16 -7.46
N GLY A 320 13.60 10.93 -7.94
CA GLY A 320 12.90 10.57 -9.17
C GLY A 320 11.41 10.89 -9.10
N LEU A 321 10.75 10.50 -8.01
CA LEU A 321 9.33 10.74 -7.81
C LEU A 321 8.99 12.22 -7.56
N ALA A 322 9.97 13.07 -7.26
CA ALA A 322 9.75 14.52 -7.11
C ALA A 322 9.43 15.16 -8.47
N SER A 323 10.08 14.66 -9.52
CA SER A 323 9.80 15.06 -10.89
C SER A 323 8.40 14.63 -11.32
N VAL A 324 7.95 13.44 -10.90
CA VAL A 324 6.58 12.95 -11.16
C VAL A 324 5.54 13.81 -10.43
N GLN A 325 5.80 14.20 -9.18
CA GLN A 325 4.94 15.13 -8.44
C GLN A 325 4.80 16.48 -9.16
N GLY A 326 5.90 17.04 -9.66
CA GLY A 326 5.86 18.28 -10.45
C GLY A 326 5.01 18.15 -11.72
N MET A 327 4.98 16.97 -12.33
CA MET A 327 4.09 16.69 -13.47
C MET A 327 2.61 16.64 -13.05
N ILE A 328 2.29 16.01 -11.91
CA ILE A 328 0.94 15.98 -11.33
C ILE A 328 0.44 17.41 -11.07
N ASP A 329 1.27 18.26 -10.46
CA ASP A 329 0.90 19.63 -10.13
C ASP A 329 0.62 20.47 -11.38
N ALA A 330 1.35 20.21 -12.48
CA ALA A 330 1.16 20.88 -13.76
C ALA A 330 -0.15 20.47 -14.47
N ILE A 331 -0.74 19.33 -14.13
CA ILE A 331 -2.00 18.85 -14.74
C ILE A 331 -3.21 19.68 -14.29
N GLY A 332 -3.26 20.08 -13.02
CA GLY A 332 -4.43 20.71 -12.41
C GLY A 332 -4.98 21.94 -13.16
N PRO A 333 -4.13 22.92 -13.55
CA PRO A 333 -4.56 24.06 -14.36
C PRO A 333 -5.07 23.66 -15.76
N LEU A 334 -4.46 22.64 -16.38
CA LEU A 334 -4.77 22.20 -17.74
C LEU A 334 -6.14 21.51 -17.85
N GLU A 335 -6.57 20.79 -16.80
CA GLU A 335 -7.90 20.17 -16.72
C GLU A 335 -9.06 21.18 -16.85
N LYS A 336 -8.82 22.44 -16.45
CA LYS A 336 -9.79 23.53 -16.50
C LYS A 336 -9.87 24.19 -17.88
N MET A 337 -8.84 24.01 -18.72
CA MET A 337 -8.75 24.69 -20.03
C MET A 337 -9.64 24.08 -21.11
N SER A 338 -9.82 22.75 -21.11
CA SER A 338 -10.62 22.06 -22.14
C SER A 338 -11.33 20.84 -21.59
N ARG A 339 -12.60 20.68 -22.00
CA ARG A 339 -13.39 19.48 -21.71
C ARG A 339 -12.76 18.23 -22.32
N ASP A 340 -12.12 18.35 -23.49
CA ASP A 340 -11.58 17.21 -24.23
C ASP A 340 -10.28 16.67 -23.59
N LEU A 341 -9.47 17.54 -22.95
CA LEU A 341 -8.27 17.10 -22.22
C LEU A 341 -8.56 16.53 -20.84
N ARG A 342 -9.61 17.02 -20.18
CA ARG A 342 -9.95 16.68 -18.79
C ARG A 342 -9.97 15.18 -18.48
N PRO A 343 -10.63 14.29 -19.25
CA PRO A 343 -10.68 12.87 -18.89
C PRO A 343 -9.29 12.22 -18.95
N VAL A 344 -8.54 12.48 -20.02
CA VAL A 344 -7.19 11.92 -20.23
C VAL A 344 -6.21 12.42 -19.17
N LEU A 345 -6.27 13.71 -18.84
CA LEU A 345 -5.41 14.29 -17.80
C LEU A 345 -5.72 13.78 -16.39
N ARG A 346 -7.00 13.52 -16.07
CA ARG A 346 -7.39 12.92 -14.78
C ARG A 346 -6.87 11.49 -14.66
N GLN A 347 -7.00 10.69 -15.72
CA GLN A 347 -6.47 9.33 -15.73
C GLN A 347 -4.95 9.32 -15.57
N LEU A 348 -4.25 10.22 -16.26
CA LEU A 348 -2.81 10.40 -16.10
C LEU A 348 -2.44 10.77 -14.66
N ARG A 349 -3.15 11.73 -14.06
CA ARG A 349 -2.94 12.10 -12.66
C ARG A 349 -3.10 10.90 -11.73
N ASN A 350 -4.16 10.11 -11.91
CA ASN A 350 -4.42 8.94 -11.07
C ASN A 350 -3.30 7.89 -11.20
N GLY A 351 -2.86 7.58 -12.43
CA GLY A 351 -1.76 6.65 -12.66
C GLY A 351 -0.43 7.11 -12.04
N LEU A 352 -0.09 8.40 -12.20
CA LEU A 352 1.14 8.97 -11.61
C LEU A 352 1.06 9.07 -10.07
N THR A 353 -0.12 9.31 -9.50
CA THR A 353 -0.29 9.39 -8.03
C THR A 353 0.06 8.07 -7.36
N THR A 354 -0.40 6.96 -7.95
CA THR A 354 -0.10 5.59 -7.48
C THR A 354 1.41 5.33 -7.38
N MET A 355 2.20 5.89 -8.30
CA MET A 355 3.66 5.77 -8.23
C MET A 355 4.30 6.63 -7.14
N VAL A 356 3.74 7.80 -6.84
CA VAL A 356 4.29 8.68 -5.81
C VAL A 356 4.09 8.07 -4.41
N GLU A 357 3.01 7.31 -4.21
CA GLU A 357 2.73 6.55 -2.98
C GLU A 357 3.85 5.52 -2.67
N ALA A 358 4.57 5.05 -3.69
CA ALA A 358 5.72 4.15 -3.56
C ALA A 358 6.88 4.68 -2.69
N ARG A 359 6.95 6.01 -2.51
CA ARG A 359 7.95 6.65 -1.66
C ARG A 359 7.91 6.11 -0.24
N GLU A 360 6.70 5.92 0.27
CA GLU A 360 6.46 5.52 1.66
C GLU A 360 7.07 4.16 1.93
N VAL A 361 6.90 3.20 1.02
CA VAL A 361 7.48 1.85 1.13
C VAL A 361 9.00 1.90 1.31
N SER A 362 9.68 2.66 0.45
CA SER A 362 11.15 2.77 0.52
C SER A 362 11.64 3.53 1.75
N ALA A 363 10.86 4.50 2.24
CA ALA A 363 11.17 5.24 3.46
C ALA A 363 10.99 4.36 4.71
N GLU A 364 9.94 3.53 4.73
CA GLU A 364 9.69 2.55 5.79
C GLU A 364 10.83 1.53 5.91
N TRP A 365 11.44 1.09 4.79
CA TRP A 365 12.62 0.22 4.85
C TRP A 365 13.81 0.92 5.56
N VAL A 366 14.03 2.20 5.29
CA VAL A 366 15.09 2.97 5.95
C VAL A 366 14.83 3.09 7.45
N GLU A 367 13.57 3.27 7.83
CA GLU A 367 13.16 3.32 9.23
C GLU A 367 13.33 1.96 9.92
N LEU A 368 12.91 0.86 9.27
CA LEU A 368 13.13 -0.51 9.74
C LEU A 368 14.61 -0.79 9.98
N ILE A 369 15.46 -0.41 9.02
CA ILE A 369 16.91 -0.50 9.18
C ILE A 369 17.37 0.27 10.42
N ALA A 370 16.88 1.49 10.65
CA ALA A 370 17.24 2.27 11.83
C ALA A 370 16.81 1.60 13.15
N ARG A 371 15.64 0.93 13.15
CA ARG A 371 15.12 0.19 14.32
C ARG A 371 15.96 -1.04 14.69
N THR A 372 16.71 -1.62 13.75
CA THR A 372 17.61 -2.76 14.05
C THR A 372 18.73 -2.39 15.03
N GLY A 373 19.09 -1.10 15.14
CA GLY A 373 20.21 -0.64 15.96
C GLY A 373 21.60 -1.05 15.42
N ILE A 374 21.67 -1.68 14.25
CA ILE A 374 22.94 -2.10 13.64
C ILE A 374 23.67 -0.87 13.10
N ASP A 375 24.83 -0.56 13.68
CA ASP A 375 25.68 0.51 13.21
C ASP A 375 26.44 0.10 11.95
N CYS A 376 26.02 0.69 10.83
CA CYS A 376 26.64 0.62 9.52
C CYS A 376 27.15 1.99 9.04
N THR A 377 27.43 2.91 9.97
CA THR A 377 27.98 4.25 9.66
C THR A 377 29.50 4.28 9.65
N THR A 378 30.14 3.26 10.22
CA THR A 378 31.58 3.08 10.21
C THR A 378 32.05 2.35 8.95
N GLU A 379 33.01 2.94 8.24
CA GLU A 379 33.76 2.38 7.11
C GLU A 379 34.60 1.15 7.54
N GLU A 380 33.95 0.06 7.89
CA GLU A 380 34.54 -1.28 7.86
C GLU A 380 33.90 -2.09 6.73
N LEU A 381 33.87 -1.50 5.54
CA LEU A 381 33.82 -2.30 4.32
C LEU A 381 35.23 -2.88 4.15
N PRO A 382 35.42 -4.22 4.10
CA PRO A 382 36.71 -4.76 3.72
C PRO A 382 37.05 -4.23 2.32
N GLU A 383 38.14 -3.48 2.21
CA GLU A 383 38.74 -3.12 0.92
C GLU A 383 39.02 -4.42 0.15
N GLY A 384 38.14 -4.78 -0.78
CA GLY A 384 38.35 -6.02 -1.54
C GLY A 384 37.18 -6.61 -2.29
N SER A 385 36.24 -5.84 -2.83
CA SER A 385 35.33 -6.39 -3.87
C SER A 385 34.78 -5.30 -4.81
N ALA A 386 35.68 -4.52 -5.39
CA ALA A 386 35.37 -3.71 -6.56
C ALA A 386 36.34 -4.10 -7.68
N GLN A 387 36.02 -5.18 -8.40
CA GLN A 387 36.32 -5.36 -9.82
C GLN A 387 35.76 -6.69 -10.32
N HIS A 388 34.58 -6.64 -10.94
CA HIS A 388 34.36 -7.40 -12.16
C HIS A 388 33.43 -6.59 -13.08
N PRO A 389 33.96 -5.97 -14.15
CA PRO A 389 33.13 -5.51 -15.24
C PRO A 389 32.74 -6.72 -16.09
N LEU A 390 31.43 -6.92 -16.28
CA LEU A 390 30.90 -7.74 -17.36
C LEU A 390 31.28 -7.07 -18.69
N ALA A 391 32.36 -7.53 -19.31
CA ALA A 391 32.65 -7.27 -20.69
C ALA A 391 32.27 -8.51 -21.51
N ALA A 392 31.28 -8.33 -22.39
CA ALA A 392 31.12 -9.17 -23.55
C ALA A 392 32.33 -8.98 -24.47
N ASP A 393 33.01 -10.06 -24.84
CA ASP A 393 33.40 -10.30 -26.24
C ASP A 393 33.92 -11.73 -26.43
N GLY A 394 33.71 -12.24 -27.64
CA GLY A 394 33.91 -13.63 -27.99
C GLY A 394 35.32 -14.04 -28.43
N ALA A 395 35.34 -15.28 -28.92
CA ALA A 395 36.36 -15.97 -29.72
C ALA A 395 37.53 -16.66 -28.99
N GLY A 396 37.69 -17.94 -29.33
CA GLY A 396 39.01 -18.50 -29.68
C GLY A 396 39.63 -19.47 -28.67
N SER A 397 39.58 -20.76 -29.03
CA SER A 397 40.69 -21.74 -29.07
C SER A 397 41.95 -21.42 -28.22
N GLU A 398 42.47 -22.27 -27.34
CA GLU A 398 43.24 -23.47 -27.68
C GLU A 398 43.81 -24.09 -26.38
N ILE A 399 43.78 -25.44 -26.32
CA ILE A 399 44.88 -26.34 -25.90
C ILE A 399 45.32 -26.38 -24.42
N TYR A 400 45.68 -27.62 -24.03
CA TYR A 400 46.37 -28.15 -22.84
C TYR A 400 45.44 -28.83 -21.84
N GLY A 401 45.62 -30.08 -21.46
CA GLY A 401 46.73 -31.01 -21.65
C GLY A 401 46.53 -32.14 -20.66
N VAL A 402 46.46 -33.36 -21.17
CA VAL A 402 46.16 -34.58 -20.43
C VAL A 402 47.36 -35.01 -19.56
N ARG A 403 47.07 -35.56 -18.37
CA ARG A 403 47.73 -36.70 -17.64
C ARG A 403 48.37 -36.36 -16.28
N PRO A 404 48.57 -37.36 -15.39
CA PRO A 404 47.55 -38.25 -14.81
C PRO A 404 47.77 -38.45 -13.29
N TYR A 405 46.86 -39.21 -12.67
CA TYR A 405 46.95 -39.74 -11.31
C TYR A 405 48.22 -40.55 -11.05
N ASN A 406 48.80 -40.35 -9.87
CA ASN A 406 49.35 -41.40 -8.99
C ASN A 406 49.17 -40.96 -7.53
#